data_AF-A0A2R7P0M1-F1
#
_entry.id   AF-A0A2R7P0M1-F1
#
_cell.length_a   1.000
_cell.length_b   1.000
_cell.length_c   1.000
_cell.angle_alpha   90.00
_cell.angle_beta   90.00
_cell.angle_gamma   90.00
#
_symmetry.space_group_name_H-M   'P 1'
#
loop_
_entity.id
_entity.type
_entity.pdbx_description
1 polymer ?
#
loop_
_entity_poly.entity_id
_entity_poly.type
_entity_poly.pdbx_seq_one_letter_code
_entity_poly.pdbx_strand_id
1 'polypeptide(L)'
;PYRVERMLTQLLHAGVLAQQKAVVLGQFTNFKLAPHDKGYKLQSVVDWLRTQIKAPVLTNLPFGHVETKVLLPVGATVSLSVEERDALIYWGHQH
;
A
#
# COMPACT_ATOMS: atom_id res chain seq x y z
N PRO A 1 -8.12 -7.35 9.59
CA PRO A 1 -7.21 -6.16 9.49
C PRO A 1 -5.88 -6.34 10.23
N TYR A 2 -5.91 -6.87 11.46
CA TYR A 2 -4.71 -7.03 12.33
C TYR A 2 -3.51 -7.71 11.65
N ARG A 3 -3.73 -8.70 10.76
CA ARG A 3 -2.63 -9.40 10.09
C ARG A 3 -1.81 -8.47 9.21
N VAL A 4 -2.48 -7.57 8.49
CA VAL A 4 -1.85 -6.58 7.62
C VAL A 4 -1.09 -5.56 8.46
N GLU A 5 -1.72 -5.03 9.52
CA GLU A 5 -1.05 -4.14 10.47
C GLU A 5 0.21 -4.77 11.08
N ARG A 6 0.12 -6.02 11.54
CA ARG A 6 1.26 -6.73 12.12
C ARG A 6 2.42 -6.87 11.13
N MET A 7 2.15 -7.20 9.87
CA MET A 7 3.17 -7.31 8.84
C MET A 7 3.79 -5.94 8.51
N LEU A 8 2.97 -4.89 8.41
CA LEU A 8 3.45 -3.53 8.20
C LEU A 8 4.29 -3.02 9.38
N THR A 9 3.89 -3.35 10.61
CA THR A 9 4.62 -3.03 11.84
C THR A 9 6.01 -3.68 11.85
N GLN A 10 6.11 -4.92 11.37
CA GLN A 10 7.41 -5.58 11.22
C GLN A 10 8.30 -4.83 10.22
N LEU A 11 7.78 -4.47 9.04
CA LEU A 11 8.54 -3.71 8.04
C LEU A 11 8.91 -2.30 8.54
N LEU A 12 8.04 -1.69 9.34
CA LEU A 12 8.29 -0.40 9.98
C LEU A 12 9.48 -0.49 10.92
N HIS A 13 9.46 -1.42 11.88
CA HIS A 13 10.55 -1.56 12.85
C HIS A 13 11.83 -2.14 12.26
N ALA A 14 11.75 -2.88 11.16
CA ALA A 14 12.92 -3.29 10.38
C ALA A 14 13.58 -2.13 9.61
N GLY A 15 13.00 -0.92 9.62
CA GLY A 15 13.51 0.25 8.92
C GLY A 15 13.30 0.22 7.41
N VAL A 16 12.59 -0.78 6.88
CA VAL A 16 12.32 -0.92 5.44
C VAL A 16 11.45 0.23 4.96
N LEU A 17 10.38 0.55 5.69
CA LEU A 17 9.43 1.59 5.28
C LEU A 17 10.04 3.00 5.32
N ALA A 18 11.04 3.23 6.18
CA ALA A 18 11.74 4.51 6.26
C ALA A 18 12.61 4.81 5.02
N GLN A 19 12.97 3.78 4.25
CA GLN A 19 13.79 3.91 3.05
C GLN A 19 12.96 4.09 1.77
N GLN A 20 11.63 3.96 1.86
CA GLN A 20 10.77 4.01 0.68
C GLN A 20 10.45 5.44 0.28
N LYS A 21 10.39 5.71 -1.03
CA LYS A 21 9.92 7.00 -1.57
C LYS A 21 8.40 7.11 -1.55
N ALA A 22 7.70 5.98 -1.64
CA ALA A 22 6.25 5.86 -1.54
C ALA A 22 5.88 4.42 -1.17
N VAL A 23 4.72 4.24 -0.55
CA VAL A 23 4.13 2.91 -0.30
C VAL A 23 2.81 2.84 -1.04
N VAL A 24 2.66 1.86 -1.94
CA VAL A 24 1.42 1.67 -2.71
C VAL A 24 0.79 0.35 -2.31
N LEU A 25 -0.39 0.43 -1.70
CA LEU A 25 -1.13 -0.72 -1.23
C LEU A 25 -2.08 -1.22 -2.34
N GLY A 26 -1.93 -2.50 -2.67
CA GLY A 26 -2.89 -3.23 -3.50
C GLY A 26 -4.24 -3.40 -2.83
N GLN A 27 -5.13 -4.14 -3.48
CA GLN A 27 -6.45 -4.43 -2.94
C GLN A 27 -6.41 -5.65 -2.02
N PHE A 28 -6.79 -5.45 -0.77
CA PHE A 28 -6.97 -6.53 0.21
C PHE A 28 -8.43 -6.95 0.22
N THR A 29 -8.76 -7.98 -0.56
CA THR A 29 -10.09 -8.57 -0.66
C THR A 29 -10.28 -9.70 0.38
N ASN A 30 -11.53 -10.15 0.56
CA ASN A 30 -11.88 -11.33 1.35
C ASN A 30 -11.49 -11.34 2.84
N PHE A 31 -11.29 -10.17 3.47
CA PHE A 31 -11.13 -10.12 4.92
C PHE A 31 -12.50 -10.20 5.61
N LYS A 32 -12.59 -11.03 6.66
CA LYS A 32 -13.77 -11.09 7.52
C LYS A 32 -13.53 -10.23 8.75
N LEU A 33 -14.43 -9.28 8.99
CA LEU A 33 -14.48 -8.57 10.27
C LEU A 33 -15.10 -9.51 11.30
N ALA A 34 -14.49 -9.61 12.47
CA ALA A 34 -15.03 -10.32 13.60
C ALA A 34 -15.74 -9.33 14.54
N PRO A 35 -16.72 -9.77 15.35
CA PRO A 35 -17.41 -8.90 16.31
C PRO A 35 -16.47 -8.18 17.29
N HIS A 36 -15.31 -8.78 17.59
CA HIS A 36 -14.30 -8.19 18.47
C HIS A 36 -13.44 -7.11 17.81
N ASP A 37 -13.51 -6.93 16.49
CA ASP A 37 -12.78 -5.87 15.80
C ASP A 37 -13.33 -4.47 16.16
N LYS A 38 -14.54 -4.36 16.74
CA LYS A 38 -15.14 -3.10 17.22
C LYS A 38 -15.05 -1.93 16.23
N GLY A 39 -15.20 -2.22 14.93
CA GLY A 39 -15.11 -1.21 13.87
C GLY A 39 -13.70 -0.92 13.36
N TYR A 40 -12.68 -1.60 13.87
CA TYR A 40 -11.32 -1.58 13.33
C TYR A 40 -11.31 -2.19 11.93
N LYS A 41 -10.98 -1.37 10.93
CA LYS A 41 -11.07 -1.72 9.50
C LYS A 41 -9.69 -1.60 8.86
N LEU A 42 -9.56 -2.09 7.63
CA LEU A 42 -8.34 -1.91 6.86
C LEU A 42 -7.97 -0.42 6.70
N GLN A 43 -8.97 0.45 6.54
CA GLN A 43 -8.75 1.90 6.50
C GLN A 43 -8.03 2.41 7.76
N SER A 44 -8.37 1.89 8.94
CA SER A 44 -7.69 2.23 10.20
C SER A 44 -6.21 1.88 10.16
N VAL A 45 -5.84 0.77 9.54
CA VAL A 45 -4.43 0.36 9.32
C VAL A 45 -3.71 1.34 8.40
N VAL A 46 -4.36 1.77 7.31
CA VAL A 46 -3.80 2.73 6.35
C VAL A 46 -3.59 4.08 7.00
N ASP A 47 -4.59 4.57 7.73
CA ASP A 47 -4.54 5.85 8.42
C ASP A 47 -3.46 5.83 9.50
N TRP A 48 -3.38 4.75 10.29
CA TRP A 48 -2.28 4.54 11.22
C TRP A 48 -0.93 4.58 10.51
N LEU A 49 -0.73 3.81 9.43
CA LEU A 49 0.55 3.77 8.71
C LEU A 49 0.99 5.15 8.22
N ARG A 50 0.06 5.97 7.73
CA ARG A 50 0.33 7.36 7.32
C ARG A 50 0.85 8.23 8.45
N THR A 51 0.51 7.93 9.71
CA THR A 51 1.08 8.63 10.88
C THR A 51 2.49 8.15 11.25
N GLN A 52 2.89 6.97 10.79
CA GLN A 52 4.16 6.34 11.20
C GLN A 52 5.32 6.64 10.25
N ILE A 53 5.05 6.99 8.99
CA ILE A 53 6.10 7.17 7.96
C ILE A 53 5.92 8.49 7.21
N LYS A 54 7.04 9.05 6.73
CA LYS A 54 7.04 10.27 5.90
C LYS A 54 6.61 10.01 4.45
N ALA A 55 6.84 8.80 3.95
CA ALA A 55 6.52 8.44 2.58
C ALA A 55 4.99 8.44 2.37
N PRO A 56 4.48 8.94 1.23
CA PRO A 56 3.06 8.89 0.92
C PRO A 56 2.59 7.43 0.84
N VAL A 57 1.42 7.16 1.44
CA VAL A 57 0.74 5.87 1.38
C VAL A 57 -0.48 5.97 0.48
N LEU A 58 -0.39 5.33 -0.69
CA LEU A 58 -1.45 5.25 -1.69
C LEU A 58 -2.16 3.89 -1.58
N THR A 59 -3.43 3.85 -1.98
CA THR A 59 -4.28 2.65 -1.89
C THR A 59 -4.93 2.35 -3.24
N ASN A 60 -5.64 1.22 -3.32
CA ASN A 60 -6.45 0.81 -4.47
C ASN A 60 -5.68 0.53 -5.76
N LEU A 61 -4.37 0.27 -5.68
CA LEU A 61 -3.65 -0.27 -6.84
C LEU A 61 -4.33 -1.58 -7.29
N PRO A 62 -4.70 -1.74 -8.57
CA PRO A 62 -5.38 -2.93 -9.10
C PRO A 62 -4.42 -4.13 -9.19
N PHE A 63 -3.96 -4.57 -8.01
CA PHE A 63 -2.98 -5.61 -7.81
C PHE A 63 -3.32 -6.39 -6.53
N GLY A 64 -3.05 -7.70 -6.53
CA GLY A 64 -3.36 -8.61 -5.44
C GLY A 64 -4.28 -9.75 -5.87
N HIS A 65 -5.16 -10.18 -4.97
CA HIS A 65 -6.14 -11.25 -5.21
C HIS A 65 -7.44 -10.66 -5.77
N VAL A 66 -7.34 -10.05 -6.94
CA VAL A 66 -8.43 -9.39 -7.68
C VAL A 66 -8.51 -9.94 -9.10
N GLU A 67 -9.64 -9.73 -9.78
CA GLU A 67 -9.87 -10.23 -11.14
C GLU A 67 -8.99 -9.49 -12.16
N THR A 68 -9.06 -8.16 -12.18
CA THR A 68 -8.20 -7.31 -13.03
C THR A 68 -6.90 -7.00 -12.30
N LYS A 69 -5.79 -7.58 -12.77
CA LYS A 69 -4.46 -7.35 -12.21
C LYS A 69 -3.56 -6.64 -13.22
N VAL A 70 -2.87 -5.60 -12.77
CA VAL A 70 -1.75 -5.04 -13.54
C VAL A 70 -0.47 -5.84 -13.27
N LEU A 71 0.40 -5.96 -14.28
CA LEU A 71 1.75 -6.48 -14.10
C LEU A 71 2.67 -5.34 -13.66
N LEU A 72 3.44 -5.54 -12.59
CA LEU A 72 4.38 -4.55 -12.08
C LEU A 72 5.81 -4.98 -12.41
N PRO A 73 6.67 -4.07 -12.91
CA PRO A 73 8.04 -4.38 -13.30
C PRO A 73 8.96 -4.42 -12.06
N VAL A 74 8.93 -5.53 -11.33
CA VAL A 74 9.74 -5.67 -10.11
C VAL A 74 11.23 -5.51 -10.42
N GLY A 75 11.90 -4.62 -9.68
CA GLY A 75 13.32 -4.30 -9.87
C GLY A 75 13.61 -3.20 -10.89
N ALA A 76 12.61 -2.74 -11.65
CA ALA A 76 12.76 -1.61 -12.54
C ALA A 76 12.56 -0.28 -11.81
N THR A 77 13.24 0.77 -12.30
CA THR A 77 12.93 2.14 -11.90
C THR A 77 11.58 2.54 -12.51
N VAL A 78 10.69 3.02 -11.65
CA VAL A 78 9.38 3.55 -12.04
C VAL A 78 9.23 4.98 -11.54
N SER A 79 8.39 5.73 -12.22
CA SER A 79 7.98 7.07 -11.80
C SER A 79 6.57 7.03 -11.24
N LEU A 80 6.33 7.81 -10.19
CA LEU A 80 5.04 7.97 -9.54
C LEU A 80 4.72 9.46 -9.50
N SER A 81 3.61 9.86 -10.13
CA SER A 81 3.03 11.21 -9.99
C SER A 81 1.72 11.12 -9.23
N VAL A 82 1.43 12.12 -8.40
CA VAL A 82 0.16 12.26 -7.71
C VAL A 82 -0.37 13.66 -7.98
N GLU A 83 -1.51 13.73 -8.66
CA GLU A 83 -2.19 14.98 -9.02
C GLU A 83 -3.60 14.94 -8.47
N GLU A 84 -3.87 15.77 -7.46
CA GLU A 84 -5.15 15.83 -6.73
C GLU A 84 -5.64 14.47 -6.22
N ARG A 85 -6.50 13.79 -6.99
CA ARG A 85 -7.13 12.51 -6.67
C ARG A 85 -6.54 11.35 -7.45
N ASP A 86 -5.73 11.65 -8.46
CA ASP A 86 -5.16 10.67 -9.36
C ASP A 86 -3.71 10.37 -9.01
N ALA A 87 -3.35 9.10 -9.10
CA ALA A 87 -1.99 8.63 -8.94
C ALA A 87 -1.59 7.78 -10.15
N LEU A 88 -0.48 8.14 -10.79
CA LEU A 88 0.00 7.52 -12.02
C LEU A 88 1.33 6.84 -11.74
N ILE A 89 1.41 5.53 -11.98
CA ILE A 89 2.66 4.77 -11.99
C ILE A 89 3.00 4.45 -13.43
N TYR A 90 4.17 4.85 -13.88
CA TYR A 90 4.61 4.66 -15.26
C TYR A 90 6.08 4.23 -15.32
N TRP A 91 6.38 3.41 -16.32
CA TRP A 91 7.68 2.80 -16.56
C TRP A 91 7.88 2.59 -18.06
N GLY A 92 9.12 2.35 -18.48
CA GLY A 92 9.44 2.12 -19.89
C GLY A 92 9.79 3.36 -20.71
N HIS A 93 9.77 4.55 -20.12
CA HIS A 93 10.47 5.71 -20.70
C HIS A 93 11.97 5.60 -20.41
N GLN A 94 12.66 4.73 -21.17
CA GLN A 94 14.10 4.85 -21.35
C GLN A 94 14.32 5.82 -22.52
N HIS A 95 14.95 6.95 -22.22
CA HIS A 95 15.69 7.72 -23.22
C HIS A 95 16.92 6.93 -23.64
#